data_AF-A0A944STR7-F1
#
_entry.id   AF-A0A944STR7-F1
#
_cell.length_a   1.000
_cell.length_b   1.000
_cell.length_c   1.000
_cell.angle_alpha   90.00
_cell.angle_beta   90.00
_cell.angle_gamma   90.00
#
_symmetry.space_group_name_H-M   'P 1'
#
loop_
_entity.id
_entity.type
_entity.pdbx_description
1 polymer ?
#
loop_
_entity_poly.entity_id
_entity_poly.type
_entity_poly.pdbx_seq_one_letter_code
_entity_poly.pdbx_strand_id
1 'polypeptide(L)'
;MSVEKMDSTPTAYTQSAVQLNLLSLVLVTGLSGFCGGLVWALITSFLDLIGFIQLVKFDSFIVNLITFPLIGLFFSAFFSVIGYPIYKWRCKKIRGQKLSGLFIN
;
A
#
# COMPACT_ATOMS: atom_id res chain seq x y z
N MET A 1 -36.86 -37.99 30.71
CA MET A 1 -35.81 -37.82 29.69
C MET A 1 -35.40 -36.36 29.73
N SER A 2 -34.33 -36.04 30.43
CA SER A 2 -33.83 -34.67 30.62
C SER A 2 -33.06 -34.25 29.37
N VAL A 3 -33.57 -33.24 28.66
CA VAL A 3 -32.88 -32.65 27.51
C VAL A 3 -31.71 -31.82 28.03
N GLU A 4 -30.51 -32.31 27.77
CA GLU A 4 -29.24 -31.65 28.10
C GLU A 4 -29.16 -30.32 27.32
N LYS A 5 -29.15 -29.21 28.05
CA LYS A 5 -29.10 -27.86 27.47
C LYS A 5 -27.66 -27.58 27.08
N MET A 6 -27.34 -27.77 25.81
CA MET A 6 -26.03 -27.49 25.25
C MET A 6 -25.84 -25.97 25.15
N ASP A 7 -25.27 -25.36 26.19
CA ASP A 7 -24.80 -23.96 26.18
C ASP A 7 -23.63 -23.84 25.21
N SER A 8 -23.94 -23.61 23.94
CA SER A 8 -22.98 -23.15 22.95
C SER A 8 -22.85 -21.64 23.09
N THR A 9 -22.07 -21.17 24.06
CA THR A 9 -21.58 -19.79 24.04
C THR A 9 -20.75 -19.62 22.77
N PRO A 10 -21.14 -18.79 21.79
CA PRO A 10 -20.28 -18.52 20.66
C PRO A 10 -19.12 -17.68 21.20
N THR A 11 -17.93 -18.24 21.13
CA THR A 11 -16.68 -17.52 21.37
C THR A 11 -16.70 -16.23 20.57
N ALA A 12 -16.35 -15.12 21.24
CA ALA A 12 -16.37 -13.78 20.67
C ALA A 12 -15.66 -13.80 19.30
N TYR A 13 -16.46 -13.71 18.24
CA TYR A 13 -15.96 -13.62 16.87
C TYR A 13 -15.06 -12.39 16.79
N THR A 14 -13.74 -12.60 16.72
CA THR A 14 -12.77 -11.57 16.41
C THR A 14 -13.09 -11.04 15.02
N GLN A 15 -13.89 -9.98 14.94
CA GLN A 15 -14.19 -9.26 13.71
C GLN A 15 -12.91 -8.61 13.22
N SER A 16 -12.08 -9.36 12.50
CA SER A 16 -10.92 -8.85 11.80
C SER A 16 -11.41 -8.11 10.55
N ALA A 17 -11.89 -6.88 10.74
CA ALA A 17 -11.93 -5.94 9.64
C ALA A 17 -10.47 -5.67 9.28
N VAL A 18 -9.98 -6.23 8.17
CA VAL A 18 -8.64 -5.99 7.62
C VAL A 18 -8.59 -4.55 7.09
N GLN A 19 -8.62 -3.59 8.01
CA GLN A 19 -8.33 -2.20 7.72
C GLN A 19 -6.81 -2.07 7.72
N LEU A 20 -6.24 -1.56 6.62
CA LEU A 20 -4.81 -1.31 6.58
C LEU A 20 -4.48 -0.29 7.68
N ASN A 21 -3.60 -0.69 8.59
CA ASN A 21 -3.02 0.23 9.56
C ASN A 21 -2.17 1.26 8.80
N LEU A 22 -1.97 2.45 9.38
CA LEU A 22 -1.15 3.51 8.77
C LEU A 22 0.21 2.97 8.33
N LEU A 23 0.86 2.19 9.18
CA LEU A 23 2.16 1.58 8.89
C LEU A 23 2.10 0.63 7.69
N SER A 24 1.08 -0.23 7.62
CA SER A 24 0.90 -1.14 6.48
C SER A 24 0.61 -0.38 5.19
N LEU A 25 -0.18 0.69 5.26
CA LEU A 25 -0.47 1.55 4.11
C LEU A 25 0.81 2.21 3.61
N VAL A 26 1.59 2.81 4.51
CA VAL A 26 2.88 3.46 4.19
C VAL A 26 3.87 2.47 3.60
N LEU A 27 3.96 1.26 4.14
CA LEU A 27 4.87 0.23 3.65
C LEU A 27 4.49 -0.20 2.23
N VAL A 28 3.22 -0.52 1.98
CA VAL A 28 2.74 -0.93 0.66
C VAL A 28 2.92 0.20 -0.37
N THR A 29 2.51 1.42 -0.03
CA THR A 29 2.67 2.56 -0.94
C THR A 29 4.14 2.90 -1.16
N GLY A 30 4.95 2.86 -0.11
CA GLY A 30 6.39 3.11 -0.15
C GLY A 30 7.14 2.14 -1.06
N LEU A 31 6.89 0.83 -0.92
CA LEU A 31 7.46 -0.19 -1.80
C LEU A 31 6.98 -0.01 -3.24
N SER A 32 5.69 0.28 -3.44
CA SER A 32 5.18 0.52 -4.79
C SER A 32 5.81 1.74 -5.45
N GLY A 33 6.02 2.83 -4.69
CA GLY A 33 6.70 4.04 -5.15
C GLY A 33 8.19 3.81 -5.43
N PHE A 34 8.86 3.00 -4.61
CA PHE A 34 10.25 2.60 -4.85
C PHE A 34 10.39 1.81 -6.16
N CYS A 35 9.56 0.78 -6.36
CA CYS A 35 9.54 0.01 -7.61
C CYS A 35 9.20 0.89 -8.82
N GLY A 36 8.21 1.78 -8.68
CA GLY A 36 7.85 2.73 -9.72
C GLY A 36 9.01 3.66 -10.09
N GLY A 37 9.71 4.20 -9.09
CA GLY A 37 10.89 5.04 -9.31
C GLY A 37 12.05 4.29 -9.96
N LEU A 38 12.25 3.00 -9.64
CA LEU A 38 13.27 2.16 -10.27
C LEU A 38 12.95 1.86 -11.73
N VAL A 39 11.70 1.50 -12.02
CA VAL A 39 11.23 1.31 -13.40
C VAL A 39 11.38 2.61 -14.20
N TRP A 40 11.01 3.75 -13.61
CA TRP A 40 11.15 5.05 -14.26
C TRP A 40 12.62 5.40 -14.56
N ALA A 41 13.54 5.15 -13.63
CA ALA A 41 14.97 5.35 -13.83
C ALA A 41 15.52 4.50 -14.98
N LEU A 42 15.08 3.24 -15.09
CA LEU A 42 15.48 2.35 -16.18
C LEU A 42 14.92 2.84 -17.52
N ILE A 43 13.62 3.14 -17.60
CA ILE A 43 12.97 3.61 -18.83
C ILE A 43 13.66 4.87 -19.36
N THR A 44 13.85 5.88 -18.49
CA THR A 44 14.48 7.14 -18.89
C THR A 44 15.92 6.96 -19.34
N SER A 45 16.66 6.03 -18.73
CA SER A 45 18.02 5.72 -19.14
C SER A 45 18.08 4.99 -20.48
N PHE A 46 17.18 4.05 -20.74
CA PHE A 46 17.08 3.37 -22.04
C PHE A 46 16.68 4.34 -23.15
N LEU A 47 15.72 5.23 -22.89
CA LEU A 47 15.25 6.21 -23.87
C LEU A 47 16.33 7.25 -24.22
N ASP A 48 17.15 7.64 -23.25
CA ASP A 48 18.29 8.51 -23.49
C ASP A 48 19.42 7.82 -24.25
N LEU A 49 19.69 6.53 -23.97
CA LEU A 49 20.68 5.75 -24.70
C LEU A 49 20.34 5.64 -26.20
N ILE A 50 19.06 5.59 -26.54
CA ILE A 50 18.55 5.56 -27.92
C ILE A 50 18.51 6.99 -28.53
N GLY A 51 18.76 8.03 -27.74
CA GLY A 51 18.73 9.43 -28.18
C GLY A 51 17.32 9.97 -28.42
N PHE A 52 16.29 9.29 -27.90
CA PHE A 52 14.89 9.63 -28.19
C PHE A 52 14.40 10.82 -27.35
N ILE A 53 14.96 11.02 -26.15
CA ILE A 53 14.54 12.10 -25.26
C ILE A 53 15.71 12.62 -24.41
N GLN A 54 15.89 13.95 -24.39
CA GLN A 54 16.67 14.64 -23.36
C GLN A 54 15.74 15.06 -22.22
N LEU A 55 15.59 14.20 -21.22
CA LEU A 55 14.94 14.59 -19.96
C LEU A 55 15.95 15.26 -19.02
N VAL A 56 15.46 16.14 -18.16
CA VAL A 56 16.24 16.67 -17.03
C VAL A 56 16.54 15.49 -16.09
N LYS A 57 17.80 15.07 -16.10
CA LYS A 57 18.34 13.99 -15.28
C LYS A 57 19.75 14.36 -14.83
N PHE A 58 20.28 13.66 -13.84
CA PHE A 58 21.69 13.82 -13.49
C PHE A 58 22.56 13.22 -14.58
N ASP A 59 23.74 13.81 -14.83
CA ASP A 59 24.68 13.29 -15.84
C ASP A 59 25.14 11.86 -15.51
N SER A 60 25.18 11.51 -14.23
CA SER A 60 25.54 10.17 -13.78
C SER A 60 24.33 9.23 -13.75
N PHE A 61 24.43 8.15 -14.54
CA PHE A 61 23.45 7.06 -14.56
C PHE A 61 23.25 6.44 -13.17
N ILE A 62 24.33 6.24 -12.41
CA ILE A 62 24.26 5.64 -11.07
C ILE A 62 23.48 6.54 -10.12
N VAL A 63 23.67 7.86 -10.22
CA VAL A 63 22.93 8.83 -9.40
C VAL A 63 21.44 8.74 -9.72
N ASN A 64 21.05 8.72 -11.01
CA ASN A 64 19.64 8.57 -11.39
C ASN A 64 19.03 7.27 -10.85
N LEU A 65 19.75 6.15 -10.96
CA LEU A 65 19.28 4.83 -10.53
C LEU A 65 19.04 4.75 -9.01
N ILE A 66 19.72 5.56 -8.21
CA ILE A 66 19.53 5.64 -6.75
C ILE A 66 18.50 6.71 -6.39
N THR A 67 18.59 7.89 -7.00
CA THR A 67 17.80 9.06 -6.62
C THR A 67 16.33 8.91 -6.99
N PHE A 68 15.99 8.39 -8.19
CA PHE A 68 14.58 8.24 -8.59
C PHE A 68 13.78 7.26 -7.72
N PRO A 69 14.29 6.06 -7.36
CA PRO A 69 13.62 5.18 -6.40
C PRO A 69 13.44 5.82 -5.02
N LEU A 70 14.43 6.55 -4.53
CA LEU A 70 14.35 7.23 -3.23
C LEU A 70 13.31 8.36 -3.25
N ILE A 71 13.25 9.13 -4.33
CA ILE A 71 12.23 10.14 -4.56
C ILE A 71 10.84 9.47 -4.60
N GLY A 72 10.69 8.38 -5.34
CA GLY A 72 9.45 7.61 -5.42
C GLY A 72 9.01 7.06 -4.06
N LEU A 73 9.93 6.52 -3.26
CA LEU A 73 9.68 6.06 -1.90
C LEU A 73 9.23 7.22 -1.00
N PHE A 74 9.96 8.34 -1.03
CA PHE A 74 9.65 9.50 -0.19
C PHE A 74 8.25 10.06 -0.50
N PHE A 75 7.96 10.35 -1.77
CA PHE A 75 6.66 10.92 -2.14
C PHE A 75 5.51 9.96 -1.89
N SER A 76 5.67 8.67 -2.20
CA SER A 76 4.62 7.68 -1.93
C SER A 76 4.33 7.52 -0.44
N ALA A 77 5.36 7.48 0.41
CA ALA A 77 5.20 7.45 1.86
C ALA A 77 4.54 8.74 2.39
N PHE A 78 4.98 9.90 1.90
CA PHE A 78 4.43 11.21 2.29
C PHE A 78 2.94 11.33 1.92
N PHE A 79 2.57 10.98 0.68
CA PHE A 79 1.18 10.99 0.24
C PHE A 79 0.33 9.94 0.95
N SER A 80 0.92 8.83 1.39
CA SER A 80 0.23 7.82 2.20
C SER A 80 -0.14 8.36 3.59
N VAL A 81 0.78 9.07 4.25
CA VAL A 81 0.51 9.73 5.53
C VAL A 81 -0.58 10.80 5.39
N ILE A 82 -0.48 11.65 4.36
CA ILE A 82 -1.47 12.70 4.10
C ILE A 82 -2.82 12.13 3.65
N GLY A 83 -2.82 11.04 2.88
CA GLY A 83 -4.01 10.36 2.38
C GLY A 83 -4.70 9.51 3.43
N TYR A 84 -4.00 9.10 4.49
CA TYR A 84 -4.53 8.21 5.52
C TYR A 84 -5.80 8.74 6.22
N PRO A 85 -5.92 10.02 6.61
CA PRO A 85 -7.18 10.58 7.14
C PRO A 85 -8.36 10.41 6.17
N ILE A 86 -8.13 10.62 4.87
CA ILE A 86 -9.15 10.49 3.82
C ILE A 86 -9.54 9.01 3.65
N TYR A 87 -8.55 8.12 3.62
CA TYR A 87 -8.76 6.67 3.61
C TYR A 87 -9.60 6.23 4.82
N LYS A 88 -9.21 6.65 6.03
CA LYS A 88 -9.92 6.34 7.28
C LYS A 88 -11.35 6.89 7.27
N TRP A 89 -11.57 8.10 6.76
CA TRP A 89 -12.90 8.68 6.59
C TRP A 89 -13.76 7.90 5.59
N ARG A 90 -13.21 7.51 4.44
CA ARG A 90 -13.91 6.66 3.46
C ARG A 90 -14.24 5.29 4.04
N CYS A 91 -13.32 4.64 4.74
CA CYS A 91 -13.57 3.38 5.42
C CYS A 91 -14.68 3.50 6.48
N LYS A 92 -14.77 4.63 7.20
CA LYS A 92 -15.89 4.89 8.12
C LYS A 92 -17.23 5.04 7.41
N LYS A 93 -17.27 5.65 6.22
CA LYS A 93 -18.49 5.79 5.41
C LYS A 93 -18.93 4.49 4.73
N ILE A 94 -17.97 3.68 4.29
CA ILE A 94 -18.21 2.43 3.54
C ILE A 94 -18.43 1.23 4.49
N ARG A 95 -18.31 1.42 5.82
CA ARG A 95 -18.59 0.40 6.87
C ARG A 95 -19.98 -0.25 6.81
N GLY A 96 -20.88 0.19 5.91
CA GLY A 96 -22.08 -0.56 5.53
C GLY A 96 -21.80 -1.88 4.78
N GLN A 97 -20.62 -2.02 4.14
CA GLN A 97 -20.14 -3.29 3.59
C GLN A 97 -19.18 -3.95 4.59
N LYS A 98 -19.75 -4.54 5.64
CA LYS A 98 -19.03 -5.55 6.42
C LYS A 98 -18.79 -6.74 5.48
N LEU A 99 -17.55 -7.02 5.10
CA LEU A 99 -17.18 -8.34 4.63
C LEU A 99 -17.25 -9.29 5.83
N SER A 100 -18.47 -9.77 6.13
CA SER A 100 -18.69 -10.85 7.07
C SER A 100 -18.48 -12.16 6.31
N GLY A 101 -17.34 -12.79 6.53
CA GLY A 101 -17.04 -14.14 6.06
C GLY A 101 -16.59 -14.98 7.25
N LEU A 102 -16.90 -16.28 7.21
CA LEU A 102 -16.43 -17.25 8.18
C LEU A 102 -14.97 -17.58 7.81
N PHE A 103 -14.03 -16.89 8.45
CA PHE A 103 -12.61 -17.17 8.29
C PHE A 103 -12.26 -18.35 9.20
N ILE A 104 -12.24 -19.54 8.61
CA ILE A 104 -11.75 -20.75 9.25
C ILE A 104 -10.22 -20.66 9.21
N ASN A 105 -9.60 -20.75 10.39
CA ASN A 105 -8.14 -20.76 10.58
C ASN A 105 -7.61 -22.18 10.37
#